data_AF-X0YPQ4-F1
#
_entry.id   AF-X0YPQ4-F1
#
_cell.length_a   1.000
_cell.length_b   1.000
_cell.length_c   1.000
_cell.angle_alpha   90.00
_cell.angle_beta   90.00
_cell.angle_gamma   90.00
#
_symmetry.space_group_name_H-M   'P 1'
#
loop_
_entity.id
_entity.type
_entity.pdbx_description
1 polymer ?
#
loop_
_entity_poly.entity_id
_entity_poly.type
_entity_poly.pdbx_seq_one_letter_code
_entity_poly.pdbx_strand_id
1 'polypeptide(L)'
;MQIGSALEVILLSLALADRINIIRKEKEEAQVLAIDNLHKADKLTGIFESFKQADASTSRVYGGTGLGLSITRQLIELHGGTIRAESTVDKGSQFIFTLPGTNELLYP
;
A
#
# COMPACT_ATOMS: atom_id res chain seq x y z
N MET A 1 -29.93 14.81 50.61
CA MET A 1 -28.71 15.11 49.82
C MET A 1 -28.51 13.99 48.80
N GLN A 2 -29.27 13.99 47.70
CA GLN A 2 -29.25 12.91 46.68
C GLN A 2 -29.29 13.43 45.23
N ILE A 3 -29.47 14.73 45.03
CA ILE A 3 -29.58 15.34 43.69
C ILE A 3 -28.21 15.42 43.01
N GLY A 4 -27.10 15.40 43.77
CA GLY A 4 -25.73 15.46 43.23
C GLY A 4 -25.27 14.18 42.53
N SER A 5 -25.64 12.99 43.01
CA SER A 5 -25.14 11.73 42.43
C SER A 5 -25.74 11.43 41.06
N ALA A 6 -27.01 11.82 40.83
CA ALA A 6 -27.65 11.63 39.53
C ALA A 6 -26.99 12.52 38.46
N LEU A 7 -26.65 13.76 38.80
CA LEU A 7 -26.01 14.69 37.88
C LEU A 7 -24.58 14.24 37.52
N GLU A 8 -23.81 13.77 38.50
CA GLU A 8 -22.47 13.22 38.25
C GLU A 8 -22.51 11.99 37.33
N VAL A 9 -23.44 11.07 37.57
CA VAL A 9 -23.60 9.88 36.71
C VAL A 9 -23.96 10.28 35.27
N ILE A 10 -24.83 11.28 35.11
CA ILE A 10 -25.18 11.81 33.78
C ILE A 10 -23.94 12.41 33.10
N LEU A 11 -23.20 13.28 33.78
CA LEU A 11 -22.00 13.92 33.24
C LEU A 11 -20.90 12.90 32.90
N LEU A 12 -20.70 11.88 33.74
CA LEU A 12 -19.76 10.78 33.48
C LEU A 12 -20.18 9.94 32.27
N SER A 13 -21.48 9.66 32.11
CA SER A 13 -22.00 8.90 30.96
C SER A 13 -21.86 9.66 29.65
N LEU A 14 -22.06 10.98 29.66
CA LEU A 14 -21.83 11.86 28.51
C LEU A 14 -20.34 11.90 28.13
N ALA A 15 -19.46 12.12 29.11
CA ALA A 15 -18.02 12.13 28.88
C ALA A 15 -17.49 10.76 28.38
N LEU A 16 -18.06 9.65 28.87
CA LEU A 16 -17.72 8.32 28.40
C LEU A 16 -18.22 8.06 26.97
N ALA A 17 -19.44 8.51 26.66
CA ALA A 17 -19.99 8.42 25.31
C ALA A 17 -19.11 9.17 24.29
N ASP A 18 -18.65 10.38 24.64
CA ASP A 18 -17.74 11.15 23.78
C ASP A 18 -16.41 10.43 23.57
N ARG A 19 -15.80 9.89 24.64
CA ARG A 19 -14.58 9.08 24.52
C ARG A 19 -14.76 7.87 23.62
N ILE A 20 -15.88 7.15 23.76
CA ILE A 20 -16.19 6.00 22.90
C ILE A 20 -16.33 6.44 21.45
N ASN A 21 -17.00 7.56 21.19
CA ASN A 21 -17.20 8.08 19.85
C ASN A 21 -15.87 8.52 19.20
N ILE A 22 -15.00 9.19 19.95
CA ILE A 22 -13.66 9.59 19.47
C ILE A 22 -12.83 8.36 19.12
N ILE A 23 -12.74 7.38 20.02
CA ILE A 23 -11.96 6.15 19.79
C ILE A 23 -12.53 5.36 18.60
N ARG A 24 -13.86 5.31 18.45
CA ARG A 24 -14.51 4.66 17.32
C ARG A 24 -14.14 5.36 16.00
N LYS A 25 -14.17 6.69 15.97
CA LYS A 25 -13.83 7.48 14.80
C LYS A 25 -12.36 7.30 14.38
N GLU A 26 -11.42 7.36 15.33
CA GLU A 26 -10.00 7.12 15.06
C GLU A 26 -9.77 5.71 14.50
N LYS A 27 -10.46 4.71 15.07
CA LYS A 27 -10.39 3.33 14.59
C LYS A 27 -10.94 3.18 13.16
N GLU A 28 -12.07 3.83 12.85
CA GLU A 28 -12.66 3.82 11.52
C GLU A 28 -11.73 4.47 10.49
N GLU A 29 -11.14 5.62 10.81
CA GLU A 29 -10.15 6.30 9.96
C GLU A 29 -8.92 5.42 9.70
N ALA A 30 -8.38 4.79 10.74
CA ALA A 30 -7.25 3.86 10.61
C ALA A 30 -7.60 2.63 9.75
N GLN A 31 -8.81 2.09 9.88
CA GLN A 31 -9.28 0.97 9.07
C GLN A 31 -9.43 1.35 7.59
N VAL A 32 -9.99 2.53 7.29
CA VAL A 32 -10.10 3.04 5.92
C VAL A 32 -8.72 3.22 5.29
N LEU A 33 -7.76 3.77 6.04
CA LEU A 33 -6.38 3.94 5.59
C LEU A 33 -5.70 2.58 5.31
N ALA A 34 -5.94 1.57 6.16
CA ALA A 34 -5.39 0.23 5.96
C ALA A 34 -5.93 -0.43 4.68
N ILE A 35 -7.23 -0.29 4.41
CA ILE A 35 -7.86 -0.82 3.18
C ILE A 35 -7.30 -0.13 1.93
N ASP A 36 -7.14 1.19 1.95
CA ASP A 36 -6.57 1.94 0.82
C ASP A 36 -5.11 1.53 0.55
N ASN A 37 -4.30 1.36 1.60
CA ASN A 37 -2.93 0.88 1.48
C ASN A 37 -2.86 -0.56 0.94
N LEU A 38 -3.79 -1.43 1.33
CA LEU A 38 -3.88 -2.79 0.79
C LEU A 38 -4.16 -2.79 -0.71
N HIS A 39 -5.14 -2.01 -1.17
CA HIS A 39 -5.42 -1.85 -2.59
C HIS A 39 -4.23 -1.28 -3.37
N LYS A 40 -3.46 -0.36 -2.78
CA LYS A 40 -2.22 0.16 -3.38
C LYS A 40 -1.16 -0.93 -3.50
N ALA A 41 -0.95 -1.75 -2.48
CA ALA A 41 0.00 -2.86 -2.50
C ALA A 41 -0.36 -3.90 -3.58
N ASP A 42 -1.65 -4.23 -3.73
CA ASP A 42 -2.14 -5.14 -4.78
C ASP A 42 -1.91 -4.55 -6.17
N LYS A 43 -2.17 -3.25 -6.36
CA LYS A 43 -1.88 -2.55 -7.61
C LYS A 43 -0.39 -2.59 -7.94
N LEU A 44 0.49 -2.35 -6.97
CA LEU A 44 1.95 -2.41 -7.14
C LEU A 44 2.45 -3.82 -7.48
N THR A 45 1.79 -4.87 -6.98
CA THR A 45 2.12 -6.25 -7.37
C THR A 45 1.71 -6.52 -8.81
N GLY A 46 0.55 -5.98 -9.22
CA GLY A 46 -0.02 -6.15 -10.55
C GLY A 46 0.70 -5.42 -11.69
N ILE A 47 1.49 -4.37 -11.43
CA ILE A 47 2.17 -3.60 -12.52
C ILE A 47 3.16 -4.43 -13.35
N PHE A 48 3.53 -5.60 -12.85
CA PHE A 48 4.46 -6.52 -13.50
C PHE A 48 3.77 -7.73 -14.14
N GLU A 49 2.43 -7.82 -14.04
CA GLU A 49 1.66 -8.79 -14.81
C GLU A 49 1.58 -8.34 -16.27
N SER A 50 1.80 -9.26 -17.21
CA SER A 50 1.68 -8.95 -18.64
C SER A 50 0.27 -8.45 -18.97
N PHE A 51 0.20 -7.41 -19.81
CA PHE A 51 -1.06 -6.81 -20.29
C PHE A 51 -1.91 -6.10 -19.21
N LYS A 52 -1.40 -5.95 -17.98
CA LYS A 52 -2.10 -5.20 -16.93
C LYS A 52 -1.71 -3.72 -17.00
N GLN A 53 -2.67 -2.88 -17.37
CA GLN A 53 -2.52 -1.43 -17.36
C GLN A 53 -3.33 -0.82 -16.22
N ALA A 54 -2.79 0.22 -15.59
CA ALA A 54 -3.51 1.01 -14.60
C ALA A 54 -4.57 1.86 -15.32
N ASP A 55 -5.74 1.26 -15.53
CA ASP A 55 -6.96 1.89 -16.04
C ASP A 55 -7.01 2.20 -17.56
N ALA A 56 -8.20 2.06 -18.17
CA ALA A 56 -8.41 2.23 -19.61
C ALA A 56 -8.24 3.70 -20.09
N SER A 57 -8.20 4.64 -19.14
CA SER A 57 -7.97 6.07 -19.37
C SER A 57 -6.50 6.40 -19.63
N THR A 58 -5.53 5.61 -19.12
CA THR A 58 -4.09 5.87 -19.31
C THR A 58 -3.56 5.38 -20.66
N SER A 59 -4.23 4.41 -21.29
CA SER A 59 -3.88 3.94 -22.64
C SER A 59 -3.97 5.04 -23.71
N ARG A 60 -4.73 6.11 -23.46
CA ARG A 60 -4.87 7.24 -24.38
C ARG A 60 -3.78 8.31 -24.26
N VAL A 61 -3.03 8.34 -23.14
CA VAL A 61 -2.03 9.39 -22.87
C VAL A 61 -0.60 8.88 -22.99
N TYR A 62 -0.32 7.64 -22.57
CA TYR A 62 1.04 7.10 -22.46
C TYR A 62 1.31 5.81 -23.25
N GLY A 63 0.38 5.36 -24.10
CA GLY A 63 0.55 4.30 -25.11
C GLY A 63 1.55 3.17 -24.82
N GLY A 64 1.09 1.95 -24.55
CA GLY A 64 1.94 0.77 -24.40
C GLY A 64 1.14 -0.50 -24.15
N THR A 65 1.75 -1.67 -24.34
CA THR A 65 1.07 -2.98 -24.18
C THR A 65 1.04 -3.49 -22.73
N GLY A 66 1.64 -2.75 -21.79
CA GLY A 66 1.84 -3.22 -20.42
C GLY A 66 2.87 -4.35 -20.31
N LEU A 67 3.72 -4.55 -21.32
CA LEU A 67 4.72 -5.62 -21.34
C LEU A 67 6.09 -5.22 -20.78
N GLY A 68 6.41 -3.93 -20.70
CA GLY A 68 7.74 -3.47 -20.33
C GLY A 68 8.19 -4.02 -18.97
N LEU A 69 7.37 -3.81 -17.92
CA LEU A 69 7.70 -4.26 -16.57
C LEU A 69 7.63 -5.79 -16.41
N SER A 70 6.74 -6.48 -17.15
CA SER A 70 6.69 -7.94 -17.10
C SER A 70 7.92 -8.58 -17.75
N ILE A 71 8.39 -8.04 -18.88
CA ILE A 71 9.66 -8.44 -19.52
C ILE A 71 10.84 -8.13 -18.60
N THR A 72 10.89 -6.93 -18.01
CA THR A 72 11.95 -6.56 -17.05
C THR A 72 12.01 -7.52 -15.88
N ARG A 73 10.87 -7.89 -15.28
CA ARG A 73 10.82 -8.89 -14.21
C ARG A 73 11.36 -10.23 -14.68
N GLN A 74 10.89 -10.73 -15.82
CA GLN A 74 11.36 -12.01 -16.37
C GLN A 74 12.87 -12.02 -16.61
N LEU A 75 13.43 -10.95 -17.17
CA LEU A 75 14.87 -10.83 -17.39
C LEU A 75 15.63 -10.87 -16.06
N ILE A 76 15.18 -10.14 -15.04
CA ILE A 76 15.84 -10.12 -13.73
C ILE A 76 15.75 -11.49 -13.06
N GLU A 77 14.58 -12.13 -13.09
CA GLU A 77 14.38 -13.48 -12.54
C GLU A 77 15.23 -14.54 -13.26
N LEU A 78 15.36 -14.44 -14.59
CA LEU A 78 16.24 -15.31 -15.38
C LEU A 78 17.71 -15.17 -14.97
N HIS A 79 18.14 -13.99 -14.53
CA HIS A 79 19.48 -13.78 -13.98
C HIS A 79 19.58 -14.13 -12.49
N GLY A 80 18.56 -14.77 -11.89
CA GLY A 80 18.52 -15.14 -10.48
C GLY A 80 18.30 -13.97 -9.52
N GLY A 81 17.83 -12.83 -10.06
CA GLY A 81 17.57 -11.63 -9.30
C GLY A 81 16.15 -11.51 -8.77
N THR A 82 15.87 -10.38 -8.11
CA THR A 82 14.52 -10.01 -7.67
C THR A 82 14.22 -8.55 -8.01
N ILE A 83 12.95 -8.20 -8.20
CA ILE A 83 12.50 -6.82 -8.45
C ILE A 83 11.25 -6.49 -7.62
N ARG A 84 11.18 -5.27 -7.11
CA ARG A 84 10.00 -4.71 -6.42
C ARG A 84 9.81 -3.24 -6.77
N ALA A 85 8.63 -2.70 -6.45
CA ALA A 85 8.33 -1.29 -6.59
C ALA A 85 7.80 -0.71 -5.28
N GLU A 86 8.23 0.49 -4.96
CA GLU A 86 7.80 1.27 -3.81
C GLU A 86 7.27 2.60 -4.34
N SER A 87 6.06 3.00 -3.94
CA SER A 87 5.44 4.23 -4.43
C SER A 87 4.83 5.02 -3.29
N THR A 88 4.99 6.34 -3.33
CA THR A 88 4.33 7.27 -2.42
C THR A 88 3.59 8.31 -3.24
N VAL A 89 2.28 8.47 -2.97
CA VAL A 89 1.43 9.46 -3.63
C VAL A 89 2.08 10.84 -3.53
N ASP A 90 2.06 11.59 -4.64
CA ASP A 90 2.65 12.92 -4.80
C ASP A 90 4.18 13.03 -4.62
N LYS A 91 4.87 11.90 -4.37
CA LYS A 91 6.35 11.85 -4.31
C LYS A 91 6.96 11.04 -5.45
N GLY A 92 6.21 10.13 -6.05
CA GLY A 92 6.63 9.29 -7.17
C GLY A 92 6.84 7.83 -6.78
N SER A 93 7.52 7.10 -7.68
CA SER A 93 7.73 5.65 -7.57
C SER A 93 9.20 5.28 -7.76
N GLN A 94 9.68 4.34 -6.96
CA GLN A 94 10.99 3.70 -7.09
C GLN A 94 10.83 2.24 -7.51
N PHE A 95 11.67 1.81 -8.45
CA PHE A 95 11.79 0.42 -8.89
C PHE A 95 13.16 -0.08 -8.49
N ILE A 96 13.19 -1.16 -7.70
CA ILE A 96 14.42 -1.65 -7.06
C ILE A 96 14.60 -3.10 -7.48
N PHE A 97 15.78 -3.44 -8.00
CA PHE A 97 16.13 -4.81 -8.33
C PHE A 97 17.49 -5.21 -7.76
N THR A 98 17.69 -6.52 -7.63
CA THR A 98 18.94 -7.14 -7.19
C THR A 98 19.32 -8.23 -8.18
N LEU A 99 20.62 -8.44 -8.38
CA LEU A 99 21.18 -9.53 -9.18
C LEU A 99 22.26 -10.25 -8.36
N PRO A 100 22.43 -11.57 -8.49
CA PRO A 100 23.57 -12.28 -7.94
C PRO A 100 24.87 -11.71 -8.53
N GLY A 101 25.85 -11.41 -7.67
CA GLY A 101 27.20 -11.05 -8.12
C GLY A 101 27.89 -12.27 -8.74
N THR A 102 28.64 -12.05 -9.82
CA THR A 102 29.53 -13.09 -10.36
C THR A 102 30.62 -13.42 -9.36
N ASN A 103 30.68 -14.67 -8.91
CA ASN A 103 31.87 -15.18 -8.22
C ASN A 103 32.93 -15.48 -9.29
N GLU A 104 33.82 -14.53 -9.56
CA GLU A 104 34.94 -14.65 -10.52
C GLU A 104 35.98 -15.73 -10.16
N LEU A 105 35.81 -16.47 -9.07
CA LEU A 105 36.79 -17.45 -8.58
C LEU A 105 36.58 -18.89 -9.09
N LEU A 106 35.80 -19.10 -10.15
CA LEU A 106 35.48 -20.44 -10.66
C LEU A 106 35.68 -20.56 -12.18
N TYR A 107 36.86 -20.16 -12.65
CA TYR A 107 37.42 -20.61 -13.92
C TYR A 107 38.80 -21.24 -13.65
N PRO A 108 38.94 -22.58 -13.69
CA PRO A 108 40.25 -23.25 -13.75
C PRO A 108 40.89 -23.13 -15.14
#